data_AF-A0A364LFX1-F1
#
_entry.id   AF-A0A364LFX1-F1
#
_cell.length_a   1.000
_cell.length_b   1.000
_cell.length_c   1.000
_cell.angle_alpha   90.00
_cell.angle_beta   90.00
_cell.angle_gamma   90.00
#
_symmetry.space_group_name_H-M   'P 1'
#
loop_
_entity.id
_entity.type
_entity.pdbx_description
1 polymer ?
#
loop_
_entity_poly.entity_id
_entity_poly.type
_entity_poly.pdbx_seq_one_letter_code
_entity_poly.pdbx_strand_id
1 'polypeptide(L)'
;MKIRLYHGRNNPEQEMDDWGFEGVTLDGVEGIIWTYGVPRVYFVNENALQTAKDLTGWNALGDGLEMHVVEDLIKTNGGFFGDWELI
;
A
#
# COMPACT_ATOMS: atom_id res chain seq x y z
N MET A 1 5.03 6.38 11.91
CA MET A 1 5.81 5.93 10.73
C MET A 1 5.05 6.33 9.49
N LYS A 2 5.68 6.21 8.32
CA LYS A 2 5.02 6.30 7.02
C LYS A 2 5.26 5.02 6.24
N ILE A 3 4.38 4.70 5.31
CA ILE A 3 4.65 3.69 4.27
C ILE A 3 4.88 4.42 2.96
N ARG A 4 6.00 4.15 2.30
CA ARG A 4 6.24 4.56 0.92
C ARG A 4 6.03 3.36 0.01
N LEU A 5 5.27 3.55 -1.06
CA LEU A 5 5.13 2.59 -2.15
C LEU A 5 5.99 3.02 -3.32
N TYR A 6 6.75 2.11 -3.92
CA TYR A 6 7.63 2.41 -5.03
C TYR A 6 7.73 1.21 -5.97
N HIS A 7 8.49 1.37 -7.06
CA HIS A 7 8.53 0.38 -8.13
C HIS A 7 7.18 0.22 -8.83
N GLY A 8 6.59 1.36 -9.19
CA GLY A 8 5.21 1.49 -9.67
C GLY A 8 5.06 1.23 -11.17
N ARG A 9 3.96 0.54 -11.51
CA ARG A 9 3.52 0.24 -12.88
C ARG A 9 2.01 0.44 -13.06
N ASN A 10 1.57 0.70 -14.28
CA ASN A 10 0.15 0.98 -14.57
C ASN A 10 -0.66 -0.30 -14.81
N ASN A 11 0.01 -1.38 -15.19
CA ASN A 11 -0.58 -2.71 -15.34
C ASN A 11 0.38 -3.76 -14.76
N PRO A 12 -0.13 -4.86 -14.16
CA PRO A 12 0.71 -5.83 -13.45
C PRO A 12 1.69 -6.55 -14.38
N GLU A 13 1.28 -6.80 -15.63
CA GLU A 13 2.04 -7.49 -16.69
C GLU A 13 3.07 -6.59 -17.39
N GLN A 14 3.22 -5.34 -16.96
CA GLN A 14 4.11 -4.38 -17.60
C GLN A 14 5.55 -4.85 -17.43
N GLU A 15 6.22 -5.18 -18.54
CA GLU A 15 7.68 -5.34 -18.52
C GLU A 15 8.35 -3.99 -18.31
N MET A 16 9.33 -3.96 -17.40
CA MET A 16 10.00 -2.74 -16.97
C MET A 16 11.51 -2.89 -17.08
N ASP A 17 12.11 -1.97 -17.83
CA ASP A 17 13.57 -1.84 -17.93
C ASP A 17 14.12 -0.82 -16.91
N ASP A 18 13.23 -0.15 -16.16
CA ASP A 18 13.55 0.84 -15.13
C ASP A 18 12.82 0.56 -13.80
N TRP A 19 13.02 1.46 -12.82
CA TRP A 19 12.39 1.38 -11.49
C TRP A 19 10.94 1.87 -11.45
N GLY A 20 10.36 2.36 -12.54
CA GLY A 20 8.99 2.84 -12.55
C GLY A 20 8.75 4.14 -11.79
N PHE A 21 7.49 4.34 -11.39
CA PHE A 21 7.07 5.54 -10.68
C PHE A 21 6.90 5.31 -9.16
N GLU A 22 6.96 6.40 -8.43
CA GLU A 22 6.70 6.45 -6.99
C GLU A 22 5.21 6.49 -6.71
N GLY A 23 4.78 5.70 -5.72
CA GLY A 23 3.42 5.72 -5.23
C GLY A 23 3.17 6.79 -4.18
N VAL A 24 1.94 6.80 -3.68
CA VAL A 24 1.57 7.65 -2.55
C VAL A 24 2.34 7.23 -1.30
N THR A 25 2.78 8.21 -0.51
CA THR A 25 3.27 7.96 0.85
C THR A 25 2.10 8.04 1.83
N LEU A 26 1.90 7.00 2.62
CA LEU A 26 0.86 6.93 3.64
C LEU A 26 1.41 7.42 4.96
N ASP A 27 0.86 8.52 5.47
CA ASP A 27 1.21 9.09 6.77
C ASP A 27 0.41 8.46 7.91
N GLY A 28 0.90 8.61 9.13
CA GLY A 28 0.17 8.20 10.33
C GLY A 28 0.10 6.70 10.54
N VAL A 29 1.06 5.93 10.02
CA VAL A 29 1.17 4.49 10.24
C VAL A 29 1.64 4.22 11.68
N GLU A 30 0.83 3.48 12.42
CA GLU A 30 1.09 3.04 13.80
C GLU A 30 1.75 1.66 13.84
N GLY A 31 1.37 0.77 12.92
CA GLY A 31 1.90 -0.58 12.87
C GLY A 31 1.54 -1.30 11.58
N ILE A 32 2.23 -2.40 11.34
CA ILE A 32 1.93 -3.33 10.26
C ILE A 32 2.00 -4.75 10.81
N ILE A 33 1.09 -5.60 10.38
CA ILE A 33 1.13 -7.03 10.64
C ILE A 33 1.12 -7.79 9.33
N TRP A 34 1.65 -9.00 9.37
CA TRP A 34 1.62 -9.93 8.26
C TRP A 34 0.82 -11.17 8.64
N THR A 35 -0.28 -11.42 7.93
CA THR A 35 -1.15 -12.57 8.19
C THR A 35 -1.38 -13.33 6.89
N TYR A 36 -0.94 -14.59 6.83
CA TYR A 36 -1.16 -15.49 5.68
C TYR A 36 -0.79 -14.89 4.30
N GLY A 37 0.27 -14.09 4.21
CA GLY A 37 0.69 -13.49 2.94
C GLY A 37 0.07 -12.13 2.63
N VAL A 38 -0.79 -11.61 3.51
CA VAL A 38 -1.46 -10.34 3.32
C VAL A 38 -1.05 -9.36 4.43
N PRO A 39 -0.37 -8.25 4.09
CA PRO A 39 -0.06 -7.22 5.07
C PRO A 39 -1.30 -6.42 5.45
N ARG A 40 -1.42 -6.06 6.72
CA ARG A 40 -2.44 -5.13 7.22
C ARG A 40 -1.79 -3.98 7.97
N VAL A 41 -2.17 -2.76 7.61
CA VAL A 41 -1.61 -1.52 8.14
C VAL A 41 -2.59 -0.88 9.12
N TYR A 42 -2.08 -0.45 10.25
CA TYR A 42 -2.80 0.26 11.30
C TYR A 42 -2.39 1.73 11.34
N PHE A 43 -3.33 2.59 11.68
CA PHE A 43 -3.15 4.03 11.64
C PHE A 43 -3.44 4.67 12.99
N VAL A 44 -2.70 5.73 13.32
CA VAL A 44 -2.77 6.42 14.62
C VAL A 44 -4.12 7.06 14.92
N ASN A 45 -4.98 7.25 13.93
CA ASN A 45 -6.36 7.73 14.09
C ASN A 45 -7.20 7.44 12.84
N GLU A 46 -8.52 7.61 12.98
CA GLU A 46 -9.51 7.40 11.92
C GLU A 46 -9.28 8.29 10.69
N ASN A 47 -8.80 9.53 10.87
CA ASN A 47 -8.52 10.43 9.76
C ASN A 47 -7.38 9.91 8.87
N ALA A 48 -6.29 9.42 9.48
CA ALA A 48 -5.18 8.82 8.74
C ALA A 48 -5.61 7.53 8.03
N LEU A 49 -6.42 6.68 8.70
CA LEU A 49 -7.01 5.48 8.10
C LEU A 49 -7.88 5.84 6.89
N GLN A 50 -8.80 6.79 7.02
CA GLN A 50 -9.70 7.17 5.95
C GLN A 50 -8.95 7.78 4.77
N THR A 51 -7.96 8.64 5.04
CA THR A 51 -7.09 9.21 4.00
C THR A 51 -6.35 8.11 3.24
N ALA A 52 -5.74 7.15 3.95
CA ALA A 52 -5.03 6.04 3.32
C ALA A 52 -5.97 5.15 2.50
N LYS A 53 -7.19 4.91 2.99
CA LYS A 53 -8.22 4.16 2.28
C LYS A 53 -8.63 4.85 0.98
N ASP A 54 -8.82 6.16 0.98
CA ASP A 54 -9.20 6.91 -0.21
C ASP A 54 -8.08 6.94 -1.25
N LEU A 55 -6.82 7.04 -0.81
CA LEU A 55 -5.65 6.99 -1.69
C LEU A 55 -5.39 5.60 -2.29
N THR A 56 -5.64 4.55 -1.51
CA THR A 56 -5.26 3.18 -1.89
C THR A 56 -6.40 2.34 -2.44
N GLY A 57 -7.63 2.58 -2.02
CA GLY A 57 -8.76 1.69 -2.28
C GLY A 57 -8.67 0.35 -1.53
N TRP A 58 -7.83 0.25 -0.50
CA TRP A 58 -7.71 -0.94 0.34
C TRP A 58 -8.96 -1.17 1.20
N ASN A 59 -9.26 -2.43 1.48
CA ASN A 59 -10.39 -2.81 2.30
C ASN A 59 -10.09 -2.64 3.79
N ALA A 60 -11.05 -2.07 4.51
CA ALA A 60 -11.00 -2.02 5.97
C ALA A 60 -11.32 -3.41 6.55
N LEU A 61 -10.51 -3.84 7.51
CA LEU A 61 -10.71 -5.09 8.24
C LEU A 61 -10.39 -4.86 9.71
N GLY A 62 -11.45 -4.65 10.50
CA GLY A 62 -11.33 -4.15 11.87
C GLY A 62 -10.88 -2.68 11.87
N ASP A 63 -9.81 -2.41 12.59
CA ASP A 63 -9.15 -1.11 12.79
C ASP A 63 -7.95 -0.87 11.86
N GLY A 64 -7.74 -1.73 10.86
CA GLY A 64 -6.66 -1.60 9.87
C GLY A 64 -7.14 -1.70 8.42
N LEU A 65 -6.23 -1.42 7.50
CA LEU A 65 -6.42 -1.60 6.06
C LEU A 65 -5.59 -2.77 5.55
N GLU A 66 -6.22 -3.66 4.81
CA GLU A 66 -5.56 -4.80 4.18
C GLU A 66 -4.95 -4.39 2.84
N MET A 67 -3.62 -4.53 2.70
CA MET A 67 -2.94 -4.23 1.45
C MET A 67 -3.39 -5.22 0.38
N HIS A 68 -3.94 -4.71 -0.73
CA HIS A 68 -4.41 -5.56 -1.81
C HIS A 68 -3.22 -6.13 -2.60
N VAL A 69 -2.86 -7.38 -2.28
CA VAL A 69 -1.83 -8.13 -3.00
C VAL A 69 -2.44 -8.74 -4.26
N VAL A 70 -1.88 -8.41 -5.42
CA VAL A 70 -2.21 -9.00 -6.73
C VAL A 70 -0.91 -9.58 -7.27
N GLU A 71 -0.82 -10.91 -7.33
CA GLU A 71 0.43 -11.64 -7.59
C GLU A 71 1.50 -11.27 -6.54
N ASP A 72 2.56 -10.58 -6.93
CA ASP A 72 3.62 -10.08 -6.06
C ASP A 72 3.52 -8.57 -5.80
N LEU A 73 2.43 -7.92 -6.25
CA LEU A 73 2.29 -6.47 -6.25
C LEU A 73 1.26 -5.96 -5.27
N ILE A 74 1.52 -4.76 -4.74
CA ILE A 74 0.55 -4.01 -3.98
C ILE A 74 -0.27 -3.14 -4.93
N LYS A 75 -1.56 -3.44 -5.07
CA LYS A 75 -2.50 -2.65 -5.85
C LYS A 75 -3.02 -1.47 -5.04
N THR A 76 -3.10 -0.31 -5.69
CA THR A 76 -3.81 0.88 -5.18
C THR A 76 -4.69 1.51 -6.26
N ASN A 77 -5.38 2.61 -5.94
CA ASN A 77 -6.04 3.46 -6.94
C ASN A 77 -5.06 4.12 -7.92
N GLY A 78 -3.78 4.27 -7.53
CA GLY A 78 -2.73 4.92 -8.32
C GLY A 78 -1.86 3.98 -9.15
N GLY A 79 -2.05 2.66 -9.07
CA GLY A 79 -1.24 1.67 -9.81
C GLY A 79 -0.88 0.45 -8.98
N PHE A 80 0.10 -0.31 -9.48
CA PHE A 80 0.63 -1.53 -8.87
C PHE A 80 2.09 -1.30 -8.48
N PHE A 81 2.49 -1.73 -7.29
CA PHE A 81 3.82 -1.46 -6.73
C PHE A 81 4.50 -2.75 -6.33
N GLY A 82 5.73 -2.94 -6.80
CA GLY A 82 6.54 -4.11 -6.43
C GLY A 82 7.06 -4.03 -4.99
N ASP A 83 7.27 -2.82 -4.49
CA ASP A 83 7.99 -2.61 -3.24
C ASP A 83 7.30 -1.60 -2.31
N TRP A 84 7.52 -1.78 -1.01
CA TRP A 84 7.09 -0.86 0.02
C TRP A 84 8.08 -0.83 1.19
N GLU A 85 8.19 0.32 1.85
CA GLU A 85 9.07 0.48 3.01
C GLU A 85 8.42 1.31 4.11
N LEU A 86 8.81 1.06 5.37
CA LEU A 86 8.48 1.90 6.51
C LEU A 86 9.56 2.97 6.70
N ILE A 87 9.16 4.24 6.73
CA ILE A 87 10.03 5.42 6.90
C ILE A 87 9.55 6.39 7.99
#